data_AF-A0A963VR67-F1
#
_entry.id   AF-A0A963VR67-F1
#
_cell.length_a   1.000
_cell.length_b   1.000
_cell.length_c   1.000
_cell.angle_alpha   90.00
_cell.angle_beta   90.00
_cell.angle_gamma   90.00
#
_symmetry.space_group_name_H-M   'P 1'
#
loop_
_entity.id
_entity.type
_entity.pdbx_description
1 polymer ?
#
loop_
_entity_poly.entity_id
_entity_poly.type
_entity_poly.pdbx_seq_one_letter_code
_entity_poly.pdbx_strand_id
1 'polypeptide(L)'
;MRLAAVPMLAIAALSACSKPTGEPEAAATTEAPVASASAAETFVPVTEIPEPVRGKWGINLADCDVSRGDAKGSLEIGADSLKFYESVARLDRINAVAKRGIGAEFRFSGEGEEWTRTMQLFVSSDGKTLTREEFGPDAMEQPLTYLRCPE
;
A
#
# COMPACT_ATOMS: atom_id res chain seq x y z
N MET A 1 31.99 1.39 47.21
CA MET A 1 33.24 0.63 47.47
C MET A 1 33.34 -0.48 46.44
N ARG A 2 34.50 -0.58 45.78
CA ARG A 2 34.99 -1.60 44.81
C ARG A 2 34.68 -1.38 43.31
N LEU A 3 35.68 -0.76 42.67
CA LEU A 3 36.06 -0.92 41.26
C LEU A 3 36.36 -2.40 40.95
N ALA A 4 36.05 -2.82 39.71
CA ALA A 4 36.92 -3.71 38.95
C ALA A 4 36.79 -3.38 37.45
N ALA A 5 37.93 -3.04 36.85
CA ALA A 5 38.14 -2.83 35.42
C ALA A 5 38.80 -4.10 34.81
N VAL A 6 39.19 -3.98 33.52
CA VAL A 6 40.17 -4.80 32.75
C VAL A 6 39.49 -5.79 31.75
N PRO A 7 39.98 -5.98 30.51
CA PRO A 7 40.29 -5.01 29.45
C PRO A 7 39.84 -5.51 28.04
N MET A 8 40.18 -4.70 27.05
CA MET A 8 40.10 -4.86 25.59
C MET A 8 40.93 -6.05 25.04
N LEU A 9 40.43 -6.76 24.02
CA LEU A 9 41.28 -7.48 23.07
C LEU A 9 40.77 -7.22 21.64
N ALA A 10 41.53 -6.45 20.87
CA ALA A 10 41.38 -6.28 19.44
C ALA A 10 42.31 -7.25 18.71
N ILE A 11 41.82 -7.90 17.66
CA ILE A 11 42.65 -8.53 16.63
C ILE A 11 42.11 -8.09 15.27
N ALA A 12 42.97 -7.41 14.52
CA ALA A 12 42.81 -7.09 13.11
C ALA A 12 43.63 -8.06 12.25
N ALA A 13 43.13 -8.45 11.08
CA ALA A 13 43.96 -8.83 9.93
C ALA A 13 43.17 -8.73 8.62
N LEU A 14 43.74 -7.99 7.67
CA LEU A 14 43.30 -7.79 6.28
C LEU A 14 43.74 -8.96 5.38
N SER A 15 43.07 -9.04 4.22
CA SER A 15 43.63 -9.38 2.89
C SER A 15 43.52 -10.84 2.41
N ALA A 16 42.75 -11.04 1.33
CA ALA A 16 43.28 -11.54 0.06
C ALA A 16 42.21 -11.49 -1.06
N CYS A 17 42.44 -10.63 -2.07
CA CYS A 17 41.88 -10.75 -3.40
C CYS A 17 42.43 -12.01 -4.09
N SER A 18 41.60 -12.71 -4.87
CA SER A 18 42.09 -13.54 -5.97
C SER A 18 41.08 -13.51 -7.12
N LYS A 19 41.45 -12.78 -8.18
CA LYS A 19 40.86 -12.87 -9.52
C LYS A 19 41.52 -14.03 -10.26
N PRO A 20 40.76 -14.86 -10.98
CA PRO A 20 41.24 -15.50 -12.19
C PRO A 20 40.65 -14.80 -13.42
N THR A 21 41.54 -14.22 -14.21
CA THR A 21 41.32 -13.85 -15.61
C THR A 21 41.20 -15.14 -16.43
N GLY A 22 40.12 -15.26 -17.20
CA GLY A 22 39.95 -16.31 -18.19
C GLY A 22 38.99 -15.84 -19.28
N GLU A 23 39.56 -15.38 -20.39
CA GLU A 23 38.88 -15.32 -21.69
C GLU A 23 39.48 -16.46 -22.52
N PRO A 24 38.65 -17.17 -23.31
CA PRO A 24 38.96 -17.20 -24.72
C PRO A 24 37.74 -16.91 -25.62
N GLU A 25 38.11 -16.31 -26.74
CA GLU A 25 37.32 -15.69 -27.80
C GLU A 25 36.44 -16.66 -28.63
N ALA A 26 35.25 -16.13 -28.96
CA ALA A 26 34.40 -16.34 -30.14
C ALA A 26 33.94 -17.76 -30.55
N ALA A 27 32.61 -17.94 -30.52
CA ALA A 27 31.87 -18.54 -31.62
C ALA A 27 30.54 -17.79 -31.79
N ALA A 28 30.38 -17.15 -32.94
CA ALA A 28 29.13 -16.53 -33.37
C ALA A 28 28.06 -17.61 -33.61
N THR A 29 26.87 -17.40 -33.05
CA THR A 29 25.63 -17.94 -33.60
C THR A 29 24.62 -16.81 -33.59
N THR A 30 24.30 -16.35 -34.81
CA THR A 30 23.12 -15.56 -35.10
C THR A 30 21.89 -16.42 -34.84
N GLU A 31 21.06 -16.02 -33.88
CA GLU A 31 19.66 -16.41 -33.85
C GLU A 31 18.80 -15.17 -33.53
N ALA A 32 17.68 -15.08 -34.23
CA ALA A 32 16.92 -13.88 -34.53
C ALA A 32 16.51 -13.03 -33.30
N PRO A 33 16.26 -11.71 -33.48
CA PRO A 33 15.53 -10.97 -32.48
C PRO A 33 14.12 -11.53 -32.42
N VAL A 34 13.80 -12.32 -31.37
CA VAL A 34 12.42 -12.46 -30.95
C VAL A 34 12.02 -11.10 -30.42
N ALA A 35 11.56 -10.24 -31.31
CA ALA A 35 10.70 -9.13 -30.94
C ALA A 35 9.46 -9.80 -30.35
N SER A 36 9.53 -10.12 -29.07
CA SER A 36 8.36 -10.35 -28.25
C SER A 36 7.65 -9.01 -28.23
N ALA A 37 6.81 -8.78 -29.24
CA ALA A 37 5.81 -7.75 -29.20
C ALA A 37 4.88 -8.15 -28.07
N SER A 38 5.28 -7.79 -26.84
CA SER A 38 4.34 -7.56 -25.76
C SER A 38 3.32 -6.63 -26.39
N ALA A 39 2.14 -7.16 -26.69
CA ALA A 39 1.02 -6.36 -27.10
C ALA A 39 1.00 -5.19 -26.13
N ALA A 40 1.13 -3.97 -26.65
CA ALA A 40 0.96 -2.79 -25.85
C ALA A 40 -0.49 -2.84 -25.40
N GLU A 41 -0.73 -3.44 -24.24
CA GLU A 41 -2.01 -3.33 -23.57
C GLU A 41 -2.26 -1.85 -23.47
N THR A 42 -3.36 -1.41 -24.08
CA THR A 42 -3.77 -0.02 -24.00
C THR A 42 -4.09 0.22 -22.53
N PHE A 43 -3.11 0.77 -21.80
CA PHE A 43 -3.25 1.07 -20.39
C PHE A 43 -4.20 2.25 -20.31
N VAL A 44 -5.48 1.97 -20.12
CA VAL A 44 -6.41 3.01 -19.70
C VAL A 44 -5.94 3.45 -18.32
N PRO A 45 -5.52 4.72 -18.14
CA PRO A 45 -5.14 5.18 -16.82
C PRO A 45 -6.40 5.09 -15.96
N VAL A 46 -6.37 4.21 -14.97
CA VAL A 46 -7.39 4.25 -13.93
C VAL A 46 -7.12 5.52 -13.13
N THR A 47 -8.08 6.43 -13.13
CA THR A 47 -8.01 7.72 -12.44
C THR A 47 -8.91 7.78 -11.22
N GLU A 48 -9.65 6.70 -10.94
CA GLU A 48 -10.68 6.65 -9.90
C GLU A 48 -10.62 5.33 -9.13
N ILE A 49 -11.14 5.36 -7.90
CA ILE A 49 -11.37 4.18 -7.06
C ILE A 49 -12.37 3.25 -7.76
N PRO A 50 -12.12 1.94 -7.89
CA PRO A 50 -13.04 1.02 -8.59
C PRO A 50 -14.44 1.01 -8.00
N GLU A 51 -15.46 0.95 -8.87
CA GLU A 51 -16.88 0.98 -8.47
C GLU A 51 -17.23 -0.04 -7.36
N PRO A 52 -16.75 -1.30 -7.38
CA PRO A 52 -17.04 -2.24 -6.30
C PRO A 52 -16.50 -1.85 -4.93
N VAL A 53 -15.50 -0.98 -4.86
CA VAL A 53 -14.90 -0.47 -3.61
C VAL A 53 -15.71 0.71 -3.05
N ARG A 54 -16.43 1.44 -3.92
CA ARG A 54 -17.22 2.62 -3.53
C ARG A 54 -18.43 2.25 -2.68
N GLY A 55 -18.93 3.21 -1.91
CA GLY A 55 -20.12 3.07 -1.08
C GLY A 55 -19.89 3.42 0.39
N LYS A 56 -20.87 3.09 1.23
CA LYS A 56 -20.82 3.30 2.68
C LYS A 56 -20.41 2.01 3.38
N TRP A 57 -19.50 2.15 4.33
CA TRP A 57 -18.88 1.08 5.09
C TRP A 57 -18.82 1.47 6.57
N GLY A 58 -18.91 0.49 7.46
CA GLY A 58 -18.81 0.70 8.91
C GLY A 58 -18.05 -0.45 9.58
N ILE A 59 -17.22 -0.17 10.59
CA ILE A 59 -16.53 -1.23 11.37
C ILE A 59 -17.56 -2.19 12.00
N ASN A 60 -18.70 -1.64 12.41
CA ASN A 60 -19.89 -2.40 12.80
C ASN A 60 -21.15 -1.73 12.21
N LEU A 61 -22.33 -2.34 12.42
CA LEU A 61 -23.59 -1.80 11.89
C LEU A 61 -24.02 -0.47 12.52
N ALA A 62 -23.58 -0.14 13.73
CA ALA A 62 -23.89 1.16 14.34
C ALA A 62 -23.12 2.30 13.64
N ASP A 63 -21.93 2.02 13.12
CA ASP A 63 -21.15 2.98 12.33
C ASP A 63 -21.77 3.30 10.96
N CYS A 64 -22.76 2.53 10.51
CA CYS A 64 -23.50 2.85 9.29
C CYS A 64 -24.50 3.99 9.46
N ASP A 65 -24.87 4.32 10.69
CA ASP A 65 -25.76 5.43 11.01
C ASP A 65 -24.96 6.67 11.41
N VAL A 66 -24.55 7.45 10.41
CA VAL A 66 -23.78 8.69 10.60
C VAL A 66 -24.58 9.81 11.28
N SER A 67 -25.89 9.64 11.49
CA SER A 67 -26.68 10.58 12.30
C SER A 67 -26.33 10.46 13.78
N ARG A 68 -25.74 9.33 14.18
CA ARG A 68 -25.18 9.16 15.50
C ARG A 68 -23.81 9.84 15.56
N GLY A 69 -23.64 10.78 16.47
CA GLY A 69 -22.36 11.46 16.69
C GLY A 69 -21.21 10.55 17.15
N ASP A 70 -21.49 9.26 17.38
CA ASP A 70 -20.52 8.23 17.79
C ASP A 70 -20.11 7.27 16.66
N ALA A 71 -20.55 7.49 15.41
CA ALA A 71 -20.22 6.68 14.23
C ALA A 71 -18.77 6.89 13.73
N LYS A 72 -17.79 6.72 14.62
CA LYS A 72 -16.36 6.95 14.39
C LYS A 72 -15.73 5.91 13.45
N GLY A 73 -16.37 4.74 13.30
CA GLY A 73 -15.96 3.71 12.36
C GLY A 73 -16.59 3.86 10.98
N SER A 74 -17.28 4.97 10.68
CA SER A 74 -17.90 5.22 9.37
C SER A 74 -16.85 5.52 8.30
N LEU A 75 -17.09 5.01 7.09
CA LEU A 75 -16.27 5.24 5.91
C LEU A 75 -17.16 5.34 4.66
N GLU A 76 -17.17 6.50 4.01
CA GLU A 76 -17.80 6.69 2.70
C GLU A 76 -16.72 6.81 1.62
N ILE A 77 -16.78 5.93 0.62
CA ILE A 77 -15.82 5.87 -0.47
C ILE A 77 -16.49 6.32 -1.77
N GLY A 78 -16.03 7.45 -2.32
CA GLY A 78 -16.43 7.99 -3.62
C GLY A 78 -15.50 7.56 -4.75
N ALA A 79 -15.55 8.27 -5.88
CA ALA A 79 -14.68 8.01 -7.02
C ALA A 79 -13.22 8.44 -6.76
N ASP A 80 -13.02 9.48 -5.96
CA ASP A 80 -11.72 10.14 -5.75
C ASP A 80 -11.44 10.42 -4.27
N SER A 81 -12.27 9.90 -3.36
CA SER A 81 -12.24 10.33 -1.97
C SER A 81 -12.78 9.32 -0.98
N LEU A 82 -12.26 9.43 0.24
CA LEU A 82 -12.69 8.71 1.43
C LEU A 82 -13.10 9.76 2.45
N LYS A 83 -14.32 9.68 2.97
CA LYS A 83 -14.75 10.46 4.14
C LYS A 83 -14.82 9.51 5.32
N PHE A 84 -14.12 9.82 6.40
CA PHE A 84 -14.11 9.00 7.61
C PHE A 84 -14.22 9.94 8.81
N TYR A 85 -15.25 9.75 9.63
CA TYR A 85 -15.50 10.58 10.81
C TYR A 85 -15.32 12.10 10.55
N GLU A 86 -14.24 12.71 11.07
CA GLU A 86 -13.92 14.14 10.97
C GLU A 86 -12.84 14.48 9.93
N SER A 87 -12.43 13.53 9.09
CA SER A 87 -11.44 13.81 8.05
C SER A 87 -11.80 13.28 6.66
N VAL A 88 -11.15 13.86 5.67
CA VAL A 88 -11.33 13.52 4.25
C VAL A 88 -9.98 13.18 3.67
N ALA A 89 -9.91 12.08 2.92
CA ALA A 89 -8.77 11.71 2.10
C ALA A 89 -9.13 11.87 0.62
N ARG A 90 -8.26 12.49 -0.17
CA ARG A 90 -8.33 12.57 -1.64
C ARG A 90 -7.36 11.58 -2.26
N LEU A 91 -7.79 10.91 -3.32
CA LEU A 91 -6.92 10.05 -4.12
C LEU A 91 -5.81 10.90 -4.76
N ASP A 92 -4.55 10.56 -4.53
CA ASP A 92 -3.39 11.29 -5.08
C ASP A 92 -2.71 10.47 -6.19
N ARG A 93 -2.19 9.28 -5.85
CA ARG A 93 -1.47 8.41 -6.78
C ARG A 93 -1.96 6.97 -6.69
N ILE A 94 -2.39 6.41 -7.82
CA ILE A 94 -2.71 4.99 -7.92
C ILE A 94 -1.43 4.19 -8.14
N ASN A 95 -1.18 3.22 -7.27
CA ASN A 95 -0.02 2.32 -7.32
C ASN A 95 -0.40 0.95 -7.92
N ALA A 96 -1.62 0.48 -7.65
CA ALA A 96 -2.15 -0.78 -8.14
C ALA A 96 -3.68 -0.75 -8.21
N VAL A 97 -4.27 -1.46 -9.18
CA VAL A 97 -5.73 -1.61 -9.32
C VAL A 97 -6.10 -3.06 -9.58
N ALA A 98 -7.19 -3.49 -8.95
CA ALA A 98 -7.87 -4.74 -9.22
C ALA A 98 -9.37 -4.50 -9.34
N LYS A 99 -10.11 -5.46 -9.90
CA LYS A 99 -11.58 -5.35 -10.04
C LYS A 99 -12.30 -4.98 -8.73
N ARG A 100 -11.81 -5.48 -7.59
CA ARG A 100 -12.39 -5.27 -6.25
C ARG A 100 -11.43 -4.57 -5.29
N GLY A 101 -10.41 -3.88 -5.79
CA GLY A 101 -9.44 -3.26 -4.90
C GLY A 101 -8.53 -2.24 -5.56
N ILE A 102 -7.88 -1.47 -4.71
CA ILE A 102 -6.97 -0.40 -5.11
C ILE A 102 -5.87 -0.27 -4.06
N GLY A 103 -4.63 -0.16 -4.54
CA GLY A 103 -3.50 0.32 -3.75
C GLY A 103 -3.16 1.73 -4.21
N ALA A 104 -3.23 2.72 -3.33
CA ALA A 104 -3.01 4.11 -3.69
C ALA A 104 -2.48 4.95 -2.53
N GLU A 105 -1.81 6.04 -2.86
CA GLU A 105 -1.55 7.14 -1.94
C GLU A 105 -2.77 8.06 -1.89
N PHE A 106 -3.13 8.44 -0.67
CA PHE A 106 -4.21 9.36 -0.38
C PHE A 106 -3.69 10.54 0.43
N ARG A 107 -4.17 11.74 0.12
CA ARG A 107 -3.90 12.98 0.85
C ARG A 107 -5.06 13.27 1.79
N PHE A 108 -4.77 13.21 3.08
CA PHE A 108 -5.70 13.43 4.16
C PHE A 108 -5.71 14.89 4.60
N SER A 109 -6.87 15.35 5.07
CA SER A 109 -7.06 16.61 5.77
C SER A 109 -8.07 16.42 6.91
N GLY A 110 -7.70 16.80 8.12
CA GLY A 110 -8.51 16.68 9.34
C GLY A 110 -7.86 17.40 10.52
N GLU A 111 -8.66 17.90 11.47
CA GLU A 111 -8.20 18.55 12.71
C GLU A 111 -7.19 19.73 12.53
N GLY A 112 -7.09 20.28 11.32
CA GLY A 112 -6.13 21.34 10.97
C GLY A 112 -4.79 20.84 10.43
N GLU A 113 -4.65 19.53 10.22
CA GLU A 113 -3.46 18.90 9.65
C GLU A 113 -3.72 18.31 8.26
N GLU A 114 -2.65 18.21 7.47
CA GLU A 114 -2.63 17.47 6.21
C GLU A 114 -1.50 16.45 6.24
N TRP A 115 -1.76 15.24 5.76
CA TRP A 115 -0.75 14.17 5.67
C TRP A 115 -1.05 13.25 4.49
N THR A 116 -0.09 12.41 4.12
CA THR A 116 -0.30 11.37 3.12
C THR A 116 -0.27 9.98 3.75
N ARG A 117 -1.02 9.05 3.15
CA ARG A 117 -1.00 7.64 3.54
C ARG A 117 -1.12 6.76 2.31
N THR A 118 -0.23 5.78 2.20
CA THR A 118 -0.43 4.68 1.26
C THR A 118 -1.38 3.67 1.88
N MET A 119 -2.43 3.29 1.16
CA MET A 119 -3.42 2.32 1.60
C MET A 119 -3.73 1.29 0.53
N GLN A 120 -4.06 0.07 0.98
CA GLN A 120 -4.75 -0.93 0.17
C GLN A 120 -6.19 -1.06 0.66
N LEU A 121 -7.12 -0.99 -0.29
CA LEU A 121 -8.54 -1.23 -0.09
C LEU A 121 -8.94 -2.45 -0.91
N PHE A 122 -9.54 -3.44 -0.27
CA PHE A 122 -9.97 -4.66 -0.95
C PHE A 122 -11.34 -5.12 -0.48
N VAL A 123 -12.23 -5.38 -1.43
CA VAL A 123 -13.57 -5.90 -1.17
C VAL A 123 -13.62 -7.41 -1.39
N SER A 124 -14.22 -8.11 -0.43
CA SER A 124 -14.46 -9.55 -0.50
C SER A 124 -15.25 -9.95 -1.75
N SER A 125 -15.16 -11.23 -2.12
CA SER A 125 -15.87 -11.75 -3.30
C SER A 125 -17.39 -11.60 -3.22
N ASP A 126 -17.97 -11.58 -2.02
CA ASP A 126 -19.40 -11.40 -1.78
C ASP A 126 -19.82 -9.92 -1.66
N GLY A 127 -18.88 -8.98 -1.73
CA GLY A 127 -19.15 -7.55 -1.65
C GLY A 127 -19.50 -7.04 -0.25
N LYS A 128 -19.45 -7.89 0.78
CA LYS A 128 -19.98 -7.56 2.12
C LYS A 128 -18.94 -6.99 3.07
N THR A 129 -17.66 -7.22 2.80
CA THR A 129 -16.57 -6.72 3.66
C THR A 129 -15.52 -5.99 2.85
N LEU A 130 -15.01 -4.90 3.43
CA LEU A 130 -13.86 -4.15 2.93
C LEU A 130 -12.72 -4.28 3.94
N THR A 131 -11.54 -4.66 3.48
CA THR A 131 -10.30 -4.57 4.26
C THR A 131 -9.56 -3.29 3.86
N ARG A 132 -9.15 -2.50 4.86
CA ARG A 132 -8.25 -1.35 4.73
C ARG A 132 -6.94 -1.68 5.42
N GLU A 133 -5.85 -1.66 4.68
CA GLU A 133 -4.50 -1.81 5.20
C GLU A 133 -3.69 -0.55 4.90
N GLU A 134 -2.91 -0.09 5.85
CA GLU A 134 -2.13 1.14 5.75
C GLU A 134 -0.63 0.84 5.75
N PHE A 135 0.13 1.69 5.05
CA PHE A 135 1.57 1.55 4.92
C PHE A 135 2.27 2.88 5.16
N GLY A 136 3.43 2.83 5.82
CA GLY A 136 4.22 4.00 6.19
C GLY A 136 4.59 4.03 7.66
N PRO A 137 5.41 5.01 8.09
CA PRO A 137 5.94 5.09 9.46
C PRO A 137 4.85 5.24 10.53
N ASP A 138 3.74 5.91 10.21
CA ASP A 138 2.63 6.16 11.13
C ASP A 138 1.38 5.31 10.79
N ALA A 139 1.58 4.21 10.04
CA ALA A 139 0.54 3.24 9.65
C ALA A 139 -0.12 2.60 10.87
N MET A 140 -1.41 2.32 10.77
CA MET A 140 -2.04 1.38 11.68
C MET A 140 -1.36 0.02 11.56
N GLU A 141 -0.99 -0.60 12.69
CA GLU A 141 -0.29 -1.89 12.70
C GLU A 141 -1.13 -3.03 12.11
N GLN A 142 -2.46 -2.95 12.27
CA GLN A 142 -3.38 -4.00 11.86
C GLN A 142 -4.39 -3.47 10.84
N PRO A 143 -4.75 -4.30 9.83
CA PRO A 143 -5.82 -3.95 8.91
C PRO A 143 -7.15 -3.74 9.62
N LEU A 144 -7.94 -2.77 9.14
CA LEU A 144 -9.33 -2.59 9.53
C LEU A 144 -10.24 -3.40 8.61
N THR A 145 -11.28 -4.00 9.20
CA THR A 145 -12.34 -4.65 8.45
C THR A 145 -13.64 -3.89 8.65
N TYR A 146 -14.31 -3.57 7.55
CA TYR A 146 -15.60 -2.90 7.52
C TYR A 146 -16.67 -3.82 6.93
N LEU A 147 -17.90 -3.64 7.38
CA LEU A 147 -19.11 -4.18 6.79
C LEU A 147 -19.68 -3.19 5.78
N ARG A 148 -20.22 -3.70 4.68
CA ARG A 148 -21.04 -2.91 3.76
C ARG A 148 -22.27 -2.41 4.52
N CYS A 149 -22.52 -1.11 4.46
CA CYS A 149 -23.72 -0.56 5.07
C CYS A 149 -24.96 -0.90 4.24
N PRO A 150 -26.11 -1.17 4.90
CA PRO A 150 -27.39 -1.23 4.22
C PRO A 150 -27.68 0.09 3.50
N GLU A 151 -28.31 0.00 2.34
CA GLU A 151 -28.88 1.15 1.62
C GLU A 151 -30.15 1.67 2.33
#